data_AF-A0A955IWR7-F1
#
_entry.id   AF-A0A955IWR7-F1
#
_cell.length_a   1.000
_cell.length_b   1.000
_cell.length_c   1.000
_cell.angle_alpha   90.00
_cell.angle_beta   90.00
_cell.angle_gamma   90.00
#
_symmetry.space_group_name_H-M   'P 1'
#
loop_
_entity.id
_entity.type
_entity.pdbx_description
1 polymer ?
#
loop_
_entity_poly.entity_id
_entity_poly.type
_entity_poly.pdbx_seq_one_letter_code
_entity_poly.pdbx_strand_id
1 'polypeptide(L)'
;PKPSPEPAPGPPVLSDEQINLMRIYELDLRNPPRLVVPDETIRKLMAREPDKFPMNAEDREAYLELSEPDKLKLLFTHRARDLYHEVKVLEDPAMLDTFRDTVHARNGWLINACASSRCHGGDEAGAFRLVNQNPNSIQTAYTNYYIIDHFRLKDGTPLLDLNNPERSPLLQFATRPTNALRTHPEVPLERPGARYRPIFRSSRDRKFQQAVDWIRSIYRPRVAYDIGYPPPAQSAEPVDEPLPSP
;
A
#
# COMPACT_ATOMS: atom_id res chain seq x y z
N PRO A 1 37.93 10.72 16.99
CA PRO A 1 36.76 10.53 16.10
C PRO A 1 35.45 10.78 16.87
N LYS A 2 34.72 11.85 16.54
CA LYS A 2 33.34 12.00 17.05
C LYS A 2 32.50 10.86 16.43
N PRO A 3 31.69 10.14 17.22
CA PRO A 3 30.77 9.16 16.65
C PRO A 3 29.84 9.88 15.67
N SER A 4 29.72 9.36 14.45
CA SER A 4 28.72 9.81 13.50
C SER A 4 27.34 9.66 14.16
N PRO A 5 26.46 10.67 14.09
CA PRO A 5 25.11 10.52 14.63
C PRO A 5 24.43 9.33 13.94
N GLU A 6 23.77 8.48 14.72
CA GLU A 6 22.90 7.44 14.19
C GLU A 6 21.88 8.10 13.24
N PRO A 7 21.65 7.53 12.04
CA PRO A 7 20.64 8.07 11.15
C PRO A 7 19.29 8.03 11.87
N ALA A 8 18.54 9.13 11.78
CA ALA A 8 17.18 9.18 12.30
C ALA A 8 16.38 7.97 11.76
N PRO A 9 15.54 7.34 12.60
CA PRO A 9 14.73 6.22 12.16
C PRO A 9 13.90 6.64 10.95
N GLY A 10 13.90 5.80 9.90
CA GLY A 10 13.09 6.03 8.70
C GLY A 10 11.59 6.06 9.03
N PRO A 11 10.73 6.36 8.04
CA PRO A 11 9.29 6.29 8.26
C PRO A 11 8.89 4.92 8.81
N PRO A 12 7.90 4.84 9.71
CA PRO A 12 7.44 3.56 10.22
C PRO A 12 6.95 2.70 9.07
N VAL A 13 7.17 1.40 9.19
CA VAL A 13 6.66 0.40 8.24
C VAL A 13 5.49 -0.35 8.85
N LEU A 14 4.62 -0.86 7.99
CA LEU A 14 3.50 -1.71 8.41
C LEU A 14 4.01 -2.98 9.10
N SER A 15 3.29 -3.38 10.16
CA SER A 15 3.47 -4.66 10.84
C SER A 15 2.95 -5.83 10.00
N ASP A 16 3.37 -7.04 10.34
CA ASP A 16 2.93 -8.26 9.66
C ASP A 16 1.41 -8.47 9.75
N GLU A 17 0.78 -8.07 10.86
CA GLU A 17 -0.67 -8.13 11.05
C GLU A 17 -1.40 -7.18 10.09
N GLN A 18 -0.92 -5.94 9.97
CA GLN A 18 -1.47 -4.96 9.02
C GLN A 18 -1.30 -5.42 7.57
N ILE A 19 -0.15 -6.00 7.24
CA ILE A 19 0.12 -6.58 5.92
C ILE A 19 -0.84 -7.72 5.62
N ASN A 20 -1.04 -8.62 6.57
CA ASN A 20 -1.99 -9.72 6.43
C ASN A 20 -3.43 -9.20 6.25
N LEU A 21 -3.83 -8.16 6.98
CA LEU A 21 -5.13 -7.53 6.80
C LEU A 21 -5.31 -6.94 5.39
N MET A 22 -4.28 -6.28 4.85
CA MET A 22 -4.30 -5.82 3.46
C MET A 22 -4.46 -6.98 2.48
N ARG A 23 -3.75 -8.10 2.69
CA ARG A 23 -3.90 -9.30 1.84
C ARG A 23 -5.34 -9.82 1.83
N ILE A 24 -5.99 -9.86 3.00
CA ILE A 24 -7.39 -10.29 3.12
C ILE A 24 -8.32 -9.40 2.30
N TYR A 25 -8.15 -8.08 2.39
CA TYR A 25 -9.00 -7.13 1.67
C TYR A 25 -8.74 -7.07 0.16
N GLU A 26 -7.53 -7.42 -0.29
CA GLU A 26 -7.16 -7.46 -1.71
C GLU A 26 -7.36 -8.84 -2.36
N LEU A 27 -7.97 -9.79 -1.65
CA LEU A 27 -8.13 -11.17 -2.10
C LEU A 27 -9.28 -11.32 -3.11
N ASP A 28 -8.99 -11.97 -4.25
CA ASP A 28 -10.03 -12.42 -5.19
C ASP A 28 -10.44 -13.87 -4.86
N LEU A 29 -11.60 -14.05 -4.23
CA LEU A 29 -12.12 -15.37 -3.84
C LEU A 29 -12.40 -16.30 -5.04
N ARG A 30 -12.40 -15.81 -6.28
CA ARG A 30 -12.52 -16.66 -7.49
C ARG A 30 -11.21 -17.35 -7.86
N ASN A 31 -10.09 -16.79 -7.41
CA ASN A 31 -8.75 -17.35 -7.58
C ASN A 31 -7.95 -17.08 -6.30
N PRO A 32 -8.33 -17.72 -5.18
CA PRO A 32 -7.77 -17.37 -3.88
C PRO A 32 -6.31 -17.84 -3.78
N PRO A 33 -5.41 -17.02 -3.22
CA PRO A 33 -4.10 -17.48 -2.81
C PRO A 33 -4.25 -18.53 -1.69
N ARG A 34 -3.15 -19.21 -1.36
CA ARG A 34 -3.17 -20.12 -0.21
C ARG A 34 -3.41 -19.34 1.09
N LEU A 35 -4.43 -19.75 1.84
CA LEU A 35 -4.81 -19.15 3.11
C LEU A 35 -5.24 -20.21 4.13
N VAL A 36 -5.34 -19.80 5.39
CA VAL A 36 -5.83 -20.61 6.51
C VAL A 36 -6.82 -19.79 7.33
N VAL A 37 -8.00 -20.34 7.54
CA VAL A 37 -9.04 -19.85 8.46
C VAL A 37 -9.17 -20.89 9.58
N PRO A 38 -8.68 -20.60 10.80
CA PRO A 38 -8.80 -21.53 11.91
C PRO A 38 -10.27 -21.91 12.18
N ASP A 39 -10.54 -23.17 12.48
CA ASP A 39 -11.91 -23.62 12.82
C ASP A 39 -12.48 -22.86 14.02
N GLU A 40 -11.62 -22.51 14.98
CA GLU A 40 -11.99 -21.69 16.13
C GLU A 40 -12.57 -20.33 15.71
N THR A 41 -12.06 -19.73 14.62
CA THR A 41 -12.58 -18.48 14.07
C THR A 41 -14.02 -18.66 13.56
N ILE A 42 -14.34 -19.81 12.95
CA ILE A 42 -15.71 -20.12 12.51
C ILE A 42 -16.60 -20.46 13.72
N ARG A 43 -16.08 -21.16 14.73
CA ARG A 43 -16.81 -21.40 15.99
C ARG A 43 -17.16 -20.09 16.69
N LYS A 44 -16.25 -19.11 16.74
CA LYS A 44 -16.51 -17.75 17.25
C LYS A 44 -17.58 -17.02 16.44
N LEU A 45 -17.53 -17.09 15.10
CA LEU A 45 -18.58 -16.52 14.25
C LEU A 45 -19.95 -17.12 14.57
N MET A 46 -20.05 -18.45 14.66
CA MET A 46 -21.30 -19.14 14.98
C MET A 46 -21.82 -18.80 16.38
N ALA A 47 -20.92 -18.66 17.36
CA ALA A 47 -21.28 -18.27 18.72
C ALA A 47 -21.77 -16.82 18.81
N ARG A 48 -21.22 -15.92 17.98
CA ARG A 48 -21.63 -14.52 17.91
C ARG A 48 -22.99 -14.32 17.26
N GLU A 49 -23.32 -15.15 16.26
CA GLU A 49 -24.56 -15.02 15.47
C GLU A 49 -25.38 -16.32 15.47
N PRO A 50 -25.80 -16.83 16.65
CA PRO A 50 -26.39 -18.16 16.75
C PRO A 50 -27.66 -18.33 15.90
N ASP A 51 -28.43 -17.25 15.70
CA ASP A 51 -29.67 -17.26 14.90
C ASP A 51 -29.43 -17.38 13.39
N LYS A 52 -28.19 -17.20 12.94
CA LYS A 52 -27.79 -17.31 11.52
C LYS A 52 -27.23 -18.67 11.16
N PHE A 53 -26.98 -19.54 12.15
CA PHE A 53 -26.41 -20.86 11.96
C PHE A 53 -27.33 -21.96 12.52
N PRO A 54 -27.22 -23.19 12.02
CA PRO A 54 -27.94 -24.33 12.59
C PRO A 54 -27.66 -24.51 14.08
N MET A 55 -28.64 -25.03 14.82
CA MET A 55 -28.51 -25.30 16.26
C MET A 55 -27.98 -26.71 16.56
N ASN A 56 -28.16 -27.66 15.65
CA ASN A 56 -27.68 -29.03 15.86
C ASN A 56 -26.16 -29.13 15.62
N ALA A 57 -25.52 -30.11 16.27
CA ALA A 57 -24.08 -30.26 16.23
C ALA A 57 -23.55 -30.74 14.87
N GLU A 58 -24.30 -31.59 14.17
CA GLU A 58 -23.91 -32.18 12.89
C GLU A 58 -23.81 -31.12 11.79
N ASP A 59 -24.84 -30.29 11.63
CA ASP A 59 -24.84 -29.22 10.65
C ASP A 59 -23.80 -28.13 10.98
N ARG A 60 -23.46 -27.94 12.26
CA ARG A 60 -22.39 -27.01 12.67
C ARG A 60 -21.00 -27.53 12.29
N GLU A 61 -20.78 -28.84 12.36
CA GLU A 61 -19.50 -29.45 11.96
C GLU A 61 -19.28 -29.29 10.46
N ALA A 62 -20.35 -29.36 9.65
CA ALA A 62 -20.26 -29.12 8.21
C ALA A 62 -19.70 -27.73 7.83
N TYR A 63 -19.88 -26.70 8.68
CA TYR A 63 -19.26 -25.38 8.46
C TYR A 63 -17.74 -25.39 8.68
N LEU A 64 -17.24 -26.30 9.51
CA LEU A 64 -15.82 -26.44 9.81
C LEU A 64 -15.09 -27.28 8.75
N GLU A 65 -15.83 -28.11 8.03
CA GLU A 65 -15.31 -28.89 6.90
C GLU A 65 -15.28 -28.10 5.58
N LEU A 66 -15.81 -26.86 5.57
CA LEU A 66 -15.75 -25.98 4.41
C LEU A 66 -14.30 -25.72 3.97
N SER A 67 -14.13 -25.46 2.67
CA SER A 67 -12.84 -25.01 2.15
C SER A 67 -12.42 -23.69 2.79
N GLU A 68 -11.11 -23.43 2.89
CA GLU A 68 -10.58 -22.17 3.47
C GLU A 68 -11.15 -20.91 2.79
N PRO A 69 -11.28 -20.85 1.44
CA PRO A 69 -11.95 -19.73 0.77
C PRO A 69 -13.43 -19.60 1.14
N ASP A 70 -14.16 -20.70 1.31
CA ASP A 70 -15.57 -20.66 1.70
C ASP A 70 -15.76 -20.23 3.16
N LYS A 71 -14.87 -20.67 4.07
CA LYS A 71 -14.79 -20.16 5.44
C LYS A 71 -14.56 -18.65 5.46
N LEU A 72 -13.63 -18.13 4.66
CA LEU A 72 -13.38 -16.69 4.54
C LEU A 72 -14.60 -15.95 3.96
N LYS A 73 -15.27 -16.53 2.97
CA LYS A 73 -16.50 -15.98 2.39
C LYS A 73 -17.62 -15.85 3.42
N LEU A 74 -17.72 -16.77 4.38
CA LEU A 74 -18.65 -16.62 5.51
C LEU A 74 -18.29 -15.39 6.35
N LEU A 75 -17.02 -15.24 6.75
CA LEU A 75 -16.58 -14.06 7.51
C LEU A 75 -16.95 -12.75 6.80
N PHE A 76 -16.79 -12.69 5.47
CA PHE A 76 -17.19 -11.54 4.65
C PHE A 76 -18.70 -11.32 4.62
N THR A 77 -19.47 -12.39 4.43
CA THR A 77 -20.94 -12.34 4.36
C THR A 77 -21.53 -11.80 5.66
N HIS A 78 -20.97 -12.21 6.80
CA HIS A 78 -21.38 -11.80 8.14
C HIS A 78 -20.68 -10.49 8.60
N ARG A 79 -19.82 -9.89 7.77
CA ARG A 79 -19.06 -8.67 8.08
C ARG A 79 -18.28 -8.79 9.40
N ALA A 80 -17.72 -9.96 9.67
CA ALA A 80 -16.98 -10.31 10.88
C ALA A 80 -15.57 -9.72 10.91
N ARG A 81 -15.44 -8.40 10.73
CA ARG A 81 -14.14 -7.71 10.57
C ARG A 81 -13.20 -7.91 11.74
N ASP A 82 -13.76 -7.98 12.94
CA ASP A 82 -13.09 -8.31 14.18
C ASP A 82 -12.40 -9.68 14.15
N LEU A 83 -12.83 -10.62 13.30
CA LEU A 83 -12.23 -11.95 13.18
C LEU A 83 -11.19 -12.05 12.05
N TYR A 84 -11.03 -11.02 11.21
CA TYR A 84 -10.14 -11.11 10.05
C TYR A 84 -8.67 -11.25 10.46
N HIS A 85 -8.27 -10.71 11.61
CA HIS A 85 -6.90 -10.84 12.13
C HIS A 85 -6.50 -12.30 12.43
N GLU A 86 -7.47 -13.21 12.62
CA GLU A 86 -7.20 -14.64 12.85
C GLU A 86 -6.93 -15.42 11.55
N VAL A 87 -7.38 -14.88 10.41
CA VAL A 87 -7.16 -15.48 9.08
C VAL A 87 -5.72 -15.23 8.66
N LYS A 88 -5.03 -16.24 8.16
CA LYS A 88 -3.64 -16.14 7.69
C LYS A 88 -3.58 -16.32 6.18
N VAL A 89 -3.22 -15.27 5.46
CA VAL A 89 -2.96 -15.36 4.02
C VAL A 89 -1.48 -15.64 3.81
N LEU A 90 -1.17 -16.84 3.30
CA LEU A 90 0.19 -17.37 3.22
C LEU A 90 0.95 -16.91 1.96
N GLU A 91 0.22 -16.44 0.96
CA GLU A 91 0.76 -15.96 -0.32
C GLU A 91 0.20 -14.58 -0.67
N ASP A 92 1.00 -13.76 -1.35
CA ASP A 92 0.54 -12.43 -1.77
C ASP A 92 -0.57 -12.57 -2.84
N PRO A 93 -1.67 -11.78 -2.76
CA PRO A 93 -2.58 -11.63 -3.87
C PRO A 93 -1.85 -11.18 -5.14
N ALA A 94 -2.29 -11.65 -6.31
CA ALA A 94 -1.57 -11.47 -7.58
C ALA A 94 -1.21 -10.01 -7.89
N MET A 95 -2.07 -9.05 -7.53
CA MET A 95 -1.78 -7.64 -7.75
C MET A 95 -0.68 -7.09 -6.83
N LEU A 96 -0.55 -7.59 -5.60
CA LEU A 96 0.44 -7.15 -4.61
C LEU A 96 1.80 -7.76 -4.96
N ASP A 97 1.79 -9.00 -5.42
CA ASP A 97 2.96 -9.67 -5.99
C ASP A 97 3.48 -8.91 -7.24
N THR A 98 2.57 -8.57 -8.17
CA THR A 98 2.89 -7.75 -9.36
C THR A 98 3.44 -6.38 -8.97
N PHE A 99 2.82 -5.71 -7.99
CA PHE A 99 3.30 -4.43 -7.48
C PHE A 99 4.73 -4.55 -6.98
N ARG A 100 4.97 -5.52 -6.08
CA ARG A 100 6.27 -5.75 -5.47
C ARG A 100 7.32 -5.97 -6.55
N ASP A 101 7.07 -6.85 -7.50
CA ASP A 101 8.12 -7.34 -8.40
C ASP A 101 8.35 -6.42 -9.62
N THR A 102 7.31 -5.75 -10.12
CA THR A 102 7.38 -4.99 -11.39
C THR A 102 7.36 -3.48 -11.20
N VAL A 103 6.70 -2.98 -10.16
CA VAL A 103 6.50 -1.54 -9.92
C VAL A 103 7.46 -1.05 -8.84
N HIS A 104 7.43 -1.70 -7.68
CA HIS A 104 8.10 -1.26 -6.46
C HIS A 104 9.57 -1.63 -6.40
N ALA A 105 9.90 -2.92 -6.57
CA ALA A 105 11.23 -3.48 -6.29
C ALA A 105 12.37 -2.71 -6.94
N ARG A 106 13.61 -3.02 -6.51
CA ARG A 106 14.82 -2.43 -7.10
C ARG A 106 14.91 -2.59 -8.62
N ASN A 107 14.30 -3.61 -9.21
CA ASN A 107 14.25 -3.79 -10.68
C ASN A 107 13.03 -3.12 -11.34
N GLY A 108 12.05 -2.72 -10.52
CA GLY A 108 10.96 -1.84 -10.90
C GLY A 108 11.42 -0.39 -11.06
N TRP A 109 10.49 0.54 -10.95
CA TRP A 109 10.76 1.96 -11.22
C TRP A 109 10.52 2.87 -10.01
N LEU A 110 9.60 2.51 -9.12
CA LEU A 110 9.14 3.37 -8.03
C LEU A 110 10.26 3.68 -7.03
N ILE A 111 10.94 2.65 -6.51
CA ILE A 111 11.99 2.85 -5.49
C ILE A 111 13.13 3.73 -6.02
N ASN A 112 13.60 3.46 -7.23
CA ASN A 112 14.77 4.13 -7.78
C ASN A 112 14.49 5.57 -8.23
N ALA A 113 13.30 5.81 -8.79
CA ALA A 113 12.97 7.10 -9.39
C ALA A 113 12.24 8.04 -8.44
N CYS A 114 11.40 7.49 -7.54
CA CYS A 114 10.54 8.29 -6.67
C CYS A 114 11.01 8.25 -5.22
N ALA A 115 11.33 7.08 -4.68
CA ALA A 115 11.65 6.89 -3.26
C ALA A 115 13.11 7.20 -2.88
N SER A 116 13.91 7.83 -3.75
CA SER A 116 15.25 8.25 -3.35
C SER A 116 15.20 9.29 -2.23
N SER A 117 16.21 9.34 -1.36
CA SER A 117 16.26 10.31 -0.26
C SER A 117 16.28 11.79 -0.71
N ARG A 118 16.51 12.05 -1.99
CA ARG A 118 16.49 13.41 -2.57
C ARG A 118 15.11 13.82 -3.10
N CYS A 119 14.19 12.86 -3.22
CA CYS A 119 12.83 13.06 -3.69
C CYS A 119 11.85 12.67 -2.57
N HIS A 120 11.13 11.56 -2.72
CA HIS A 120 10.08 11.16 -1.78
C HIS A 120 10.57 10.22 -0.68
N GLY A 121 11.84 9.82 -0.64
CA GLY A 121 12.37 8.94 0.42
C GLY A 121 13.07 9.67 1.57
N GLY A 122 13.25 10.99 1.47
CA GLY A 122 13.99 11.78 2.46
C GLY A 122 13.07 12.43 3.50
N ASP A 123 13.67 13.02 4.54
CA ASP A 123 12.94 13.80 5.55
C ASP A 123 12.21 15.01 4.94
N GLU A 124 12.82 15.56 3.90
CA GLU A 124 12.37 16.74 3.16
C GLU A 124 11.33 16.43 2.07
N ALA A 125 10.72 15.23 2.09
CA ALA A 125 9.72 14.77 1.12
C ALA A 125 8.33 15.39 1.32
N GLY A 126 8.12 16.03 2.48
CA GLY A 126 6.82 16.58 2.88
C GLY A 126 5.76 15.48 3.05
N ALA A 127 4.52 15.80 2.67
CA ALA A 127 3.37 14.92 2.89
C ALA A 127 3.36 13.63 2.05
N PHE A 128 4.07 13.58 0.92
CA PHE A 128 4.23 12.36 0.13
C PHE A 128 5.61 11.78 0.36
N ARG A 129 5.73 10.95 1.40
CA ARG A 129 6.98 10.32 1.82
C ARG A 129 6.88 8.79 1.71
N LEU A 130 7.73 8.20 0.89
CA LEU A 130 7.89 6.76 0.68
C LEU A 130 9.02 6.21 1.55
N VAL A 131 8.90 4.94 1.91
CA VAL A 131 9.93 4.17 2.60
C VAL A 131 10.95 3.66 1.58
N ASN A 132 12.24 3.83 1.87
CA ASN A 132 13.32 3.39 0.99
C ASN A 132 14.36 2.50 1.68
N GLN A 133 14.25 2.31 2.99
CA GLN A 133 15.01 1.34 3.75
C GLN A 133 14.53 -0.07 3.38
N ASN A 134 15.46 -1.02 3.26
CA ASN A 134 15.18 -2.42 2.90
C ASN A 134 14.18 -2.54 1.73
N PRO A 135 14.50 -1.99 0.54
CA PRO A 135 13.54 -1.77 -0.54
C PRO A 135 12.94 -3.03 -1.15
N ASN A 136 13.50 -4.20 -0.87
CA ASN A 136 12.96 -5.48 -1.34
C ASN A 136 12.17 -6.23 -0.24
N SER A 137 12.02 -5.65 0.96
CA SER A 137 11.23 -6.26 2.04
C SER A 137 9.73 -6.14 1.76
N ILE A 138 8.97 -7.11 2.25
CA ILE A 138 7.50 -7.11 2.18
C ILE A 138 6.96 -5.87 2.90
N GLN A 139 7.50 -5.54 4.06
CA GLN A 139 7.11 -4.39 4.86
C GLN A 139 7.23 -3.09 4.06
N THR A 140 8.38 -2.85 3.40
CA THR A 140 8.58 -1.64 2.58
C THR A 140 7.69 -1.62 1.35
N ALA A 141 7.46 -2.76 0.70
CA ALA A 141 6.55 -2.86 -0.45
C ALA A 141 5.12 -2.50 -0.05
N TYR A 142 4.56 -3.19 0.94
CA TYR A 142 3.19 -2.97 1.39
C TYR A 142 2.98 -1.57 1.96
N THR A 143 3.95 -1.04 2.71
CA THR A 143 3.87 0.32 3.24
C THR A 143 3.81 1.34 2.10
N ASN A 144 4.67 1.22 1.08
CA ASN A 144 4.64 2.13 -0.07
C ASN A 144 3.37 1.97 -0.91
N TYR A 145 2.84 0.75 -1.08
CA TYR A 145 1.55 0.54 -1.71
C TYR A 145 0.44 1.27 -0.94
N TYR A 146 0.37 1.07 0.38
CA TYR A 146 -0.60 1.73 1.24
C TYR A 146 -0.54 3.26 1.11
N ILE A 147 0.67 3.83 1.20
CA ILE A 147 0.88 5.28 1.03
C ILE A 147 0.36 5.76 -0.32
N ILE A 148 0.74 5.09 -1.42
CA ILE A 148 0.30 5.49 -2.77
C ILE A 148 -1.22 5.43 -2.92
N ASP A 149 -1.83 4.36 -2.41
CA ASP A 149 -3.25 4.09 -2.54
C ASP A 149 -4.11 5.07 -1.71
N HIS A 150 -3.61 5.48 -0.53
CA HIS A 150 -4.32 6.37 0.39
C HIS A 150 -3.99 7.84 0.17
N PHE A 151 -2.85 8.17 -0.45
CA PHE A 151 -2.47 9.55 -0.67
C PHE A 151 -3.44 10.26 -1.63
N ARG A 152 -3.73 11.51 -1.29
CA ARG A 152 -4.54 12.42 -2.10
C ARG A 152 -3.73 13.68 -2.37
N LEU A 153 -3.84 14.18 -3.61
CA LEU A 153 -3.32 15.49 -3.95
C LEU A 153 -4.07 16.58 -3.17
N LYS A 154 -3.55 17.82 -3.18
CA LYS A 154 -4.17 18.96 -2.50
C LYS A 154 -5.62 19.21 -2.91
N ASP A 155 -6.00 18.83 -4.14
CA ASP A 155 -7.36 18.96 -4.67
C ASP A 155 -8.26 17.75 -4.36
N GLY A 156 -7.77 16.79 -3.55
CA GLY A 156 -8.49 15.56 -3.21
C GLY A 156 -8.36 14.43 -4.24
N THR A 157 -7.67 14.63 -5.37
CA THR A 157 -7.50 13.60 -6.39
C THR A 157 -6.65 12.43 -5.85
N PRO A 158 -7.05 11.16 -6.02
CA PRO A 158 -6.21 10.01 -5.69
C PRO A 158 -5.00 9.92 -6.63
N LEU A 159 -3.85 9.44 -6.11
CA LEU A 159 -2.67 9.18 -6.94
C LEU A 159 -2.91 8.08 -7.98
N LEU A 160 -3.79 7.13 -7.66
CA LEU A 160 -4.25 6.07 -8.56
C LEU A 160 -5.67 6.40 -9.04
N ASP A 161 -5.81 6.66 -10.33
CA ASP A 161 -7.13 6.71 -10.98
C ASP A 161 -7.49 5.30 -11.41
N LEU A 162 -8.23 4.59 -10.56
CA LEU A 162 -8.60 3.21 -10.86
C LEU A 162 -9.50 3.16 -12.11
N ASN A 163 -10.39 4.15 -12.33
CA ASN A 163 -11.32 4.11 -13.46
C ASN A 163 -10.63 4.36 -14.81
N ASN A 164 -9.61 5.20 -14.83
CA ASN A 164 -8.77 5.47 -16.00
C ASN A 164 -7.29 5.36 -15.59
N PRO A 165 -6.74 4.15 -15.48
CA PRO A 165 -5.38 3.92 -14.97
C PRO A 165 -4.31 4.75 -15.66
N GLU A 166 -4.41 4.94 -16.98
CA GLU A 166 -3.50 5.79 -17.75
C GLU A 166 -3.49 7.24 -17.25
N ARG A 167 -4.59 7.75 -16.70
CA ARG A 167 -4.71 9.13 -16.19
C ARG A 167 -4.26 9.27 -14.74
N SER A 168 -3.88 8.18 -14.08
CA SER A 168 -3.38 8.18 -12.70
C SER A 168 -2.28 9.23 -12.53
N PRO A 169 -2.42 10.20 -11.61
CA PRO A 169 -1.38 11.19 -11.36
C PRO A 169 -0.01 10.57 -11.08
N LEU A 170 0.06 9.41 -10.41
CA LEU A 170 1.31 8.66 -10.21
C LEU A 170 2.06 8.39 -11.52
N LEU A 171 1.36 7.91 -12.55
CA LEU A 171 1.96 7.59 -13.86
C LEU A 171 2.25 8.85 -14.68
N GLN A 172 1.36 9.85 -14.60
CA GLN A 172 1.53 11.13 -15.30
C GLN A 172 2.75 11.90 -14.78
N PHE A 173 2.93 11.96 -13.46
CA PHE A 173 4.11 12.56 -12.83
C PHE A 173 5.41 11.81 -13.14
N ALA A 174 5.35 10.52 -13.46
CA ALA A 174 6.50 9.76 -13.89
C ALA A 174 6.78 9.87 -15.41
N THR A 175 5.92 10.55 -16.17
CA THR A 175 6.02 10.67 -17.63
C THR A 175 6.74 11.98 -18.02
N ARG A 176 7.44 11.97 -19.16
CA ARG A 176 8.05 13.18 -19.73
C ARG A 176 7.02 14.33 -19.80
N PRO A 177 7.37 15.55 -19.35
CA PRO A 177 6.41 16.65 -19.28
C PRO A 177 5.69 16.94 -20.60
N THR A 178 6.39 16.85 -21.73
CA THR A 178 5.82 17.10 -23.06
C THR A 178 4.76 16.09 -23.48
N ASN A 179 4.68 14.94 -22.82
CA ASN A 179 3.77 13.83 -23.14
C ASN A 179 2.82 13.51 -21.97
N ALA A 180 2.90 14.25 -20.87
CA ALA A 180 2.08 14.04 -19.69
C ALA A 180 0.84 14.94 -19.74
N LEU A 181 -0.31 14.40 -19.37
CA LEU A 181 -1.53 15.16 -19.11
C LEU A 181 -1.40 16.01 -17.84
N ARG A 182 -0.60 15.50 -16.87
CA ARG A 182 -0.31 16.17 -15.61
C ARG A 182 1.18 16.07 -15.34
N THR A 183 1.88 17.19 -15.35
CA THR A 183 3.33 17.21 -15.14
C THR A 183 3.68 17.07 -13.67
N HIS A 184 4.82 16.43 -13.39
CA HIS A 184 5.37 16.41 -12.04
C HIS A 184 5.54 17.85 -11.52
N PRO A 185 5.18 18.14 -10.26
CA PRO A 185 5.46 19.44 -9.64
C PRO A 185 6.94 19.79 -9.72
N GLU A 186 7.27 21.08 -9.84
CA GLU A 186 8.67 21.49 -9.89
C GLU A 186 9.39 21.13 -8.59
N VAL A 187 10.60 20.57 -8.74
CA VAL A 187 11.49 20.27 -7.62
C VAL A 187 12.46 21.46 -7.50
N PRO A 188 12.47 22.20 -6.38
CA PRO A 188 13.36 23.34 -6.21
C PRO A 188 14.82 22.96 -6.46
N LEU A 189 15.49 23.72 -7.33
CA LEU A 189 16.87 23.44 -7.78
C LEU A 189 17.92 23.66 -6.69
N GLU A 190 17.55 24.29 -5.59
CA GLU A 190 18.41 24.59 -4.44
C GLU A 190 18.91 23.32 -3.72
N ARG A 191 18.33 22.15 -4.01
CA ARG A 191 18.79 20.85 -3.51
C ARG A 191 19.81 20.23 -4.48
N PRO A 192 21.11 20.17 -4.15
CA PRO A 192 22.13 19.62 -5.04
C PRO A 192 21.81 18.17 -5.45
N GLY A 193 21.67 17.93 -6.76
CA GLY A 193 21.39 16.60 -7.31
C GLY A 193 19.93 16.13 -7.28
N ALA A 194 18.99 16.94 -6.77
CA ALA A 194 17.55 16.67 -6.84
C ALA A 194 16.98 17.13 -8.19
N ARG A 195 17.31 16.39 -9.26
CA ARG A 195 16.73 16.66 -10.59
C ARG A 195 15.63 15.65 -10.87
N TYR A 196 14.43 16.14 -11.14
CA TYR A 196 13.33 15.33 -11.67
C TYR A 196 13.80 14.58 -12.93
N ARG A 197 13.55 13.26 -12.95
CA ARG A 197 13.89 12.38 -14.07
C ARG A 197 12.65 11.59 -14.47
N PRO A 198 12.12 11.80 -15.69
CA PRO A 198 11.00 11.02 -16.16
C PRO A 198 11.39 9.56 -16.34
N ILE A 199 10.49 8.67 -15.93
CA ILE A 199 10.61 7.22 -16.05
C ILE A 199 10.05 6.78 -17.40
N PHE A 200 8.86 7.30 -17.75
CA PHE A 200 8.14 6.92 -18.94
C PHE A 200 8.34 7.95 -20.03
N ARG A 201 8.58 7.47 -21.26
CA ARG A 201 8.68 8.36 -22.42
C ARG A 201 7.31 8.90 -22.82
N SER A 202 6.30 8.04 -22.81
CA SER A 202 4.91 8.36 -23.11
C SER A 202 4.01 7.22 -22.61
N SER A 203 2.70 7.36 -22.78
CA SER A 203 1.75 6.27 -22.46
C SER A 203 1.98 5.00 -23.28
N ARG A 204 2.70 5.04 -24.40
CA ARG A 204 3.01 3.86 -25.23
C ARG A 204 4.22 3.05 -24.72
N ASP A 205 4.91 3.53 -23.69
CA ASP A 205 6.05 2.84 -23.11
C ASP A 205 5.62 1.50 -22.49
N ARG A 206 6.39 0.43 -22.70
CA ARG A 206 6.09 -0.89 -22.15
C ARG A 206 5.96 -0.84 -20.63
N LYS A 207 6.85 -0.11 -19.94
CA LYS A 207 6.79 -0.01 -18.46
C LYS A 207 5.56 0.77 -18.00
N PHE A 208 5.11 1.75 -18.78
CA PHE A 208 3.88 2.48 -18.49
C PHE A 208 2.67 1.55 -18.61
N GLN A 209 2.59 0.78 -19.70
CA GLN A 209 1.51 -0.19 -19.92
C GLN A 209 1.48 -1.28 -18.84
N GLN A 210 2.64 -1.79 -18.42
CA GLN A 210 2.73 -2.72 -17.29
C GLN A 210 2.21 -2.12 -15.98
N ALA A 211 2.52 -0.85 -15.70
CA ALA A 211 2.00 -0.16 -14.52
C ALA A 211 0.48 0.08 -14.62
N VAL A 212 -0.03 0.35 -15.81
CA VAL A 212 -1.48 0.44 -16.09
C VAL A 212 -2.16 -0.91 -15.83
N ASP A 213 -1.60 -2.01 -16.32
CA ASP A 213 -2.15 -3.36 -16.13
C ASP A 213 -2.13 -3.77 -14.66
N TRP A 214 -1.09 -3.37 -13.91
CA TRP A 214 -1.08 -3.50 -12.45
C TRP A 214 -2.23 -2.72 -11.80
N ILE A 215 -2.44 -1.45 -12.14
CA ILE A 215 -3.55 -0.66 -11.55
C ILE A 215 -4.91 -1.29 -11.89
N ARG A 216 -5.06 -1.87 -13.08
CA ARG A 216 -6.28 -2.60 -13.49
C ARG A 216 -6.52 -3.87 -12.68
N SER A 217 -5.47 -4.52 -12.19
CA SER A 217 -5.58 -5.76 -11.41
C SER A 217 -5.90 -5.52 -9.93
N ILE A 218 -5.86 -4.26 -9.46
CA ILE A 218 -6.26 -3.92 -8.09
C ILE A 218 -7.72 -4.30 -7.86
N TYR A 219 -7.98 -5.01 -6.75
CA TYR A 219 -9.28 -5.58 -6.45
C TYR A 219 -10.37 -4.50 -6.31
N ARG A 220 -11.61 -4.85 -6.68
CA ARG A 220 -12.79 -3.98 -6.49
C ARG A 220 -13.99 -4.80 -6.01
N PRO A 221 -14.89 -4.20 -5.19
CA PRO A 221 -14.91 -2.80 -4.74
C PRO A 221 -13.81 -2.47 -3.72
N ARG A 222 -13.39 -1.20 -3.64
CA ARG A 222 -12.38 -0.77 -2.65
C ARG A 222 -12.99 -0.71 -1.26
N VAL A 223 -12.25 -1.21 -0.28
CA VAL A 223 -12.59 -1.16 1.14
C VAL A 223 -11.43 -0.48 1.87
N ALA A 224 -11.73 0.37 2.85
CA ALA A 224 -10.70 0.93 3.71
C ALA A 224 -10.15 -0.16 4.62
N TYR A 225 -8.82 -0.30 4.70
CA TYR A 225 -8.18 -1.36 5.47
C TYR A 225 -8.25 -1.17 7.00
N ASP A 226 -8.73 -0.01 7.47
CA ASP A 226 -8.74 0.38 8.90
C ASP A 226 -7.37 0.22 9.58
N ILE A 227 -6.32 0.64 8.88
CA ILE A 227 -4.94 0.58 9.35
C ILE A 227 -4.56 1.95 9.91
N GLY A 228 -4.20 2.00 11.20
CA GLY A 228 -3.65 3.20 11.84
C GLY A 228 -2.21 3.49 11.40
N TYR A 229 -2.00 3.86 10.14
CA TYR A 229 -0.69 4.30 9.66
C TYR A 229 -0.50 5.80 9.96
N PRO A 230 0.58 6.19 10.66
CA PRO A 230 0.76 7.58 11.05
C PRO A 230 1.02 8.46 9.82
N PRO A 231 0.56 9.72 9.83
CA PRO A 231 0.96 10.67 8.80
C PRO A 231 2.49 10.83 8.82
N PRO A 232 3.13 11.18 7.69
CA PRO A 232 4.55 11.51 7.69
C PRO A 232 4.79 12.58 8.75
N ALA A 233 5.84 12.41 9.57
CA ALA A 233 6.29 13.46 10.45
C ALA A 233 6.48 14.71 9.60
N GLN A 234 5.67 15.74 9.83
CA GLN A 234 5.90 17.05 9.22
C GLN A 234 7.31 17.44 9.67
N SER A 235 8.20 17.70 8.71
CA SER A 235 9.47 18.34 9.03
C SER A 235 9.12 19.56 9.86
N ALA A 236 9.64 19.60 11.10
CA ALA A 236 9.38 20.67 12.04
C ALA A 236 9.51 21.99 11.29
N GLU A 237 8.49 22.85 11.36
CA GLU A 237 8.67 24.23 10.95
C GLU A 237 9.94 24.75 11.64
N PRO A 238 10.82 25.49 10.93
CA PRO A 238 11.96 26.08 11.60
C PRO A 238 11.40 26.95 12.72
N VAL A 239 11.74 26.60 13.95
CA VAL A 239 11.50 27.45 15.10
C VAL A 239 12.23 28.74 14.79
N ASP A 240 11.49 29.81 14.51
CA ASP A 240 12.01 31.17 14.50
C ASP A 240 12.55 31.42 15.91
N GLU A 241 13.84 31.11 16.10
CA GLU A 241 14.58 31.57 17.25
C GLU A 241 14.77 33.08 17.07
N PRO A 242 14.19 33.94 17.92
CA PRO A 242 14.38 35.36 17.78
C PRO A 242 15.87 35.66 17.98
N LEU A 243 16.48 36.33 17.01
CA LEU A 243 17.86 36.81 17.09
C LEU A 243 18.06 37.54 18.43
N PRO A 244 19.15 37.25 19.18
CA PRO A 244 19.45 38.00 20.39
C PRO A 244 19.65 39.47 20.01
N SER A 245 18.87 40.34 20.66
CA SER A 245 19.02 41.79 20.53
C SER A 245 20.36 42.23 21.15
N PRO A 246 21.04 43.24 20.56
CA PRO A 246 22.30 43.77 21.08
C PRO A 246 22.15 44.52 22.41
#